data_AF-A0A2E7THM2-F1
#
_entry.id   AF-A0A2E7THM2-F1
#
_cell.length_a   1.000
_cell.length_b   1.000
_cell.length_c   1.000
_cell.angle_alpha   90.00
_cell.angle_beta   90.00
_cell.angle_gamma   90.00
#
_symmetry.space_group_name_H-M   'P 1'
#
loop_
_entity.id
_entity.type
_entity.pdbx_description
1 polymer ?
#
loop_
_entity_poly.entity_id
_entity_poly.type
_entity_poly.pdbx_seq_one_letter_code
_entity_poly.pdbx_strand_id
1 'polypeptide(L)' 'MKDDGSFTIRMDLFKNGGGKTESERLGVPLLGQIPISQDIMEATDSGKPIIEAYPDSHLSTLYKEIARKVIDQINV' A
#
# COMPACT_ATOMS: atom_id res chain seq x y z
N MET A 1 -20.55 5.30 -7.17
CA MET A 1 -21.21 6.62 -7.13
C MET A 1 -21.69 6.81 -5.72
N LYS A 2 -21.24 7.86 -5.04
CA LYS A 2 -21.90 8.29 -3.80
C LYS A 2 -23.11 9.14 -4.17
N ASP A 3 -24.03 9.33 -3.23
CA ASP A 3 -25.29 10.05 -3.44
C ASP A 3 -25.09 11.53 -3.84
N ASP A 4 -23.89 12.08 -3.62
CA ASP A 4 -23.47 13.42 -4.02
C ASP A 4 -22.96 13.52 -5.49
N GLY A 5 -23.03 12.42 -6.25
CA GLY A 5 -22.52 12.37 -7.62
C GLY A 5 -21.01 12.18 -7.73
N SER A 6 -20.29 12.07 -6.61
CA SER A 6 -18.86 11.75 -6.63
C SER A 6 -18.63 10.27 -7.01
N PHE A 7 -17.58 10.04 -7.79
CA PHE A 7 -17.15 8.70 -8.15
C PHE A 7 -15.62 8.61 -8.10
N THR A 8 -15.13 7.40 -7.89
CA THR A 8 -13.71 7.10 -7.89
C THR A 8 -13.46 6.08 -9.00
N ILE A 9 -12.56 6.39 -9.92
CA ILE A 9 -12.11 5.46 -10.95
C ILE A 9 -10.74 4.93 -10.52
N ARG A 10 -10.59 3.61 -10.54
CA ARG A 10 -9.29 2.97 -10.40
C ARG A 10 -8.71 2.83 -11.80
N MET A 11 -7.63 3.54 -12.06
CA MET A 11 -6.92 3.49 -13.34
C MET A 11 -5.48 3.07 -13.08
N ASP A 12 -5.05 2.01 -13.76
CA ASP A 12 -3.66 1.56 -13.71
C ASP A 12 -2.82 2.44 -14.64
N LEU A 13 -1.99 3.31 -14.06
CA LEU A 13 -1.10 4.18 -14.84
C LEU A 13 0.02 3.39 -15.55
N PHE A 14 0.40 2.25 -14.98
CA PHE A 14 1.43 1.34 -15.49
C PHE A 14 0.93 -0.10 -15.47
N LYS A 15 1.69 -1.01 -16.12
CA LYS A 15 1.43 -2.45 -16.02
C LYS A 15 1.44 -2.89 -14.55
N ASN A 16 0.44 -3.64 -14.15
CA ASN A 16 0.27 -4.16 -12.80
C ASN A 16 0.41 -5.70 -12.79
N GLY A 17 0.39 -6.30 -11.60
CA GLY A 17 0.38 -7.76 -11.43
C GLY A 17 1.75 -8.45 -11.40
N GLY A 18 2.81 -7.83 -11.92
CA GLY A 18 4.15 -8.45 -11.98
C GLY A 18 4.68 -8.94 -10.63
N GLY A 19 4.45 -8.19 -9.55
CA GLY A 19 4.84 -8.62 -8.21
C GLY A 19 4.10 -9.87 -7.71
N LYS A 20 2.83 -10.05 -8.09
CA LYS A 20 2.07 -11.26 -7.77
C LYS A 20 2.61 -12.45 -8.55
N THR A 21 2.79 -12.30 -9.86
CA THR A 21 3.38 -13.34 -10.73
C THR A 21 4.74 -13.80 -10.22
N GLU A 22 5.62 -12.86 -9.86
CA GLU A 22 6.95 -13.21 -9.34
C GLU A 22 6.90 -13.88 -7.96
N SER A 23 5.97 -13.46 -7.09
CA SER A 23 5.77 -14.10 -5.78
C SER A 23 5.34 -15.57 -5.94
N GLU A 24 4.42 -15.84 -6.87
CA GLU A 24 3.95 -17.20 -7.19
C GLU A 24 5.08 -18.03 -7.83
N ARG A 25 5.85 -17.44 -8.75
CA ARG A 25 6.99 -18.09 -9.41
C ARG A 25 8.07 -18.51 -8.42
N LEU A 26 8.33 -17.67 -7.41
CA LEU A 26 9.36 -17.91 -6.39
C LEU A 26 8.85 -18.71 -5.19
N GLY A 27 7.54 -18.95 -5.07
CA GLY A 27 6.94 -19.62 -3.92
C GLY A 27 7.05 -18.81 -2.62
N VAL A 28 7.09 -17.48 -2.71
CA VAL A 28 7.20 -16.57 -1.56
C VAL A 28 5.93 -15.74 -1.40
N PRO A 29 5.56 -15.32 -0.18
CA PRO A 29 4.34 -14.54 0.02
C PRO A 29 4.46 -13.11 -0.52
N LEU A 30 3.40 -12.63 -1.18
CA LEU A 30 3.24 -11.21 -1.47
C LEU A 30 2.76 -10.46 -0.21
N LEU A 31 3.63 -9.65 0.36
CA LEU A 31 3.34 -8.93 1.62
C LEU A 31 2.33 -7.81 1.42
N GLY A 32 2.38 -7.09 0.31
CA GLY A 32 1.39 -6.06 -0.01
C GLY A 32 1.70 -5.33 -1.31
N GLN A 33 0.84 -4.37 -1.65
CA GLN A 33 0.96 -3.52 -2.83
C GLN A 33 0.65 -2.08 -2.45
N ILE A 34 1.63 -1.19 -2.60
CA ILE A 34 1.50 0.22 -2.22
C ILE A 34 1.17 1.05 -3.47
N PRO A 35 0.07 1.82 -3.47
CA PRO A 35 -0.28 2.66 -4.61
C PRO A 35 0.69 3.85 -4.72
N ILE A 36 0.81 4.40 -5.93
CA ILE A 36 1.42 5.72 -6.11
C ILE A 36 0.50 6.73 -5.41
N SER A 37 1.05 7.50 -4.46
CA SER A 37 0.31 8.46 -3.66
C SER A 37 1.14 9.72 -3.44
N GLN A 38 0.50 10.86 -3.67
CA GLN A 38 1.05 12.18 -3.38
C GLN A 38 1.27 12.36 -1.86
N ASP A 39 0.35 11.87 -1.02
CA ASP A 39 0.49 11.92 0.44
C ASP A 39 1.77 11.22 0.92
N ILE A 40 2.16 10.09 0.31
CA ILE A 40 3.43 9.40 0.64
C ILE A 40 4.63 10.29 0.28
N MET A 41 4.60 10.94 -0.88
CA MET A 41 5.66 11.83 -1.33
C MET A 41 5.80 13.03 -0.38
N GLU A 42 4.71 13.73 -0.09
CA GLU A 42 4.70 14.89 0.81
C GLU A 42 5.14 14.54 2.24
N ALA A 43 4.68 13.40 2.76
CA ALA A 43 5.11 12.87 4.06
C ALA A 43 6.63 12.59 4.08
N THR A 44 7.15 12.00 3.00
CA THR A 44 8.59 11.72 2.87
C THR A 44 9.41 13.02 2.78
N ASP A 45 9.00 13.97 1.94
CA ASP A 45 9.69 15.25 1.75
C ASP A 45 9.69 16.10 3.03
N SER A 46 8.61 16.05 3.81
CA SER A 46 8.52 16.74 5.10
C SER A 46 9.25 16.03 6.25
N GLY A 47 9.78 14.83 6.02
CA GLY A 47 10.46 14.03 7.04
C GLY A 47 9.53 13.44 8.11
N LYS A 48 8.22 13.40 7.85
CA LYS A 48 7.20 12.85 8.76
C LYS A 48 6.59 11.60 8.14
N PRO A 49 6.84 10.39 8.68
CA PRO A 49 6.30 9.16 8.10
C PRO A 49 4.78 9.21 7.93
N ILE A 50 4.26 8.65 6.83
CA ILE A 50 2.81 8.66 6.53
C ILE A 50 1.95 8.10 7.67
N ILE A 51 2.48 7.11 8.41
CA ILE A 51 1.82 6.49 9.58
C ILE A 51 1.66 7.44 10.78
N GLU A 52 2.49 8.48 10.86
CA GLU A 52 2.42 9.53 11.88
C GLU A 52 1.61 10.72 11.37
N ALA A 53 1.84 11.14 10.12
CA ALA A 53 1.15 12.28 9.52
C ALA A 53 -0.36 12.03 9.31
N TYR A 54 -0.72 10.80 8.92
CA TYR A 54 -2.10 10.40 8.63
C TYR A 54 -2.42 9.02 9.23
N PRO A 55 -2.51 8.88 10.57
CA PRO A 55 -2.54 7.59 11.26
C PRO A 55 -3.74 6.71 10.90
N ASP A 56 -4.87 7.33 10.52
CA ASP A 56 -6.14 6.67 10.18
C ASP A 56 -6.38 6.53 8.68
N SER A 57 -5.39 6.91 7.85
CA SER A 57 -5.50 6.76 6.40
C SER A 57 -5.44 5.30 5.97
N HIS A 58 -6.00 5.02 4.79
CA HIS A 58 -5.87 3.71 4.14
C HIS A 58 -4.40 3.33 3.90
N LEU A 59 -3.54 4.30 3.57
CA LEU A 59 -2.12 4.10 3.35
C LEU A 59 -1.40 3.65 4.63
N SER A 60 -1.71 4.30 5.75
CA SER A 60 -1.15 3.92 7.05
C SER A 60 -1.57 2.52 7.48
N THR A 61 -2.84 2.17 7.24
CA THR A 61 -3.34 0.80 7.47
C THR A 61 -2.57 -0.22 6.62
N LEU A 62 -2.35 0.07 5.34
CA LEU A 62 -1.64 -0.80 4.41
C LEU A 62 -0.18 -1.04 4.85
N TYR A 63 0.55 0.01 5.24
CA TYR A 63 1.91 -0.16 5.78
C TYR A 63 1.92 -1.01 7.06
N LYS A 64 0.97 -0.80 7.97
CA LYS A 64 0.82 -1.60 9.20
C LYS A 64 0.53 -3.08 8.89
N GLU A 65 -0.28 -3.37 7.87
CA GLU A 65 -0.56 -4.74 7.42
C GLU A 65 0.67 -5.43 6.83
N ILE A 66 1.46 -4.72 6.02
CA ILE A 66 2.73 -5.25 5.49
C ILE A 66 3.67 -5.58 6.64
N ALA A 67 3.84 -4.67 7.60
CA ALA A 67 4.67 -4.91 8.78
C ALA A 67 4.22 -6.13 9.59
N ARG A 68 2.89 -6.29 9.79
CA ARG A 68 2.33 -7.46 10.46
C ARG A 68 2.69 -8.75 9.74
N LYS A 69 2.49 -8.81 8.42
CA LYS A 69 2.86 -10.00 7.63
C LYS A 69 4.35 -10.31 7.67
N VAL A 70 5.21 -9.29 7.68
CA VAL A 70 6.66 -9.49 7.85
C VAL A 70 6.95 -10.14 9.20
N ILE A 71 6.36 -9.64 10.28
CA ILE A 71 6.50 -10.22 11.62
C ILE A 71 6.01 -11.67 11.64
N ASP A 72 4.87 -11.95 11.01
CA ASP A 72 4.31 -13.31 10.89
C ASP A 72 5.23 -14.26 10.10
N GLN A 73 6.11 -13.75 9.23
CA GLN A 73 7.10 -14.57 8.50
C GLN A 73 8.41 -14.79 9.27
N ILE A 74 8.75 -13.90 10.21
CA ILE A 74 10.02 -13.96 10.94
C ILE A 74 9.87 -14.74 12.26
N ASN A 75 8.65 -14.89 12.77
CA ASN A 75 8.41 -15.56 14.05
C ASN A 75 8.29 -17.09 13.93
N VAL A 76 9.16 -17.74 14.70
CA VAL A 76 9.05 -19.07 15.34
C VAL A 76 7.72 -19.24 16.05
#